data_AF-A0A832YH57-F1
#
_entry.id   AF-A0A832YH57-F1
#
_cell.length_a   1.000
_cell.length_b   1.000
_cell.length_c   1.000
_cell.angle_alpha   90.00
_cell.angle_beta   90.00
_cell.angle_gamma   90.00
#
_symmetry.space_group_name_H-M   'P 1'
#
loop_
_entity.id
_entity.type
_entity.pdbx_description
1 polymer ?
#
loop_
_entity_poly.entity_id
_entity_poly.type
_entity_poly.pdbx_seq_one_letter_code
_entity_poly.pdbx_strand_id
1 'polypeptide(L)' 'MEIVQLSDIHVGSQFREETFQKVIDEINSLKPDAVVITGDLTNEGLIEQYEKCKKLISQIDVEKK' A
#
# COMPACT_ATOMS: atom_id res chain seq x y z
N MET A 1 9.66 -18.15 0.54
CA MET A 1 9.13 -17.27 -0.51
C MET A 1 7.70 -16.95 -0.15
N GLU A 2 7.50 -15.80 0.47
CA GLU A 2 6.20 -15.30 0.91
C GLU A 2 5.85 -14.03 0.13
N ILE A 3 4.60 -13.94 -0.33
CA ILE A 3 4.10 -12.83 -1.13
C ILE A 3 2.84 -12.32 -0.47
N VAL A 4 2.78 -11.02 -0.20
CA VAL A 4 1.54 -10.34 0.19
C VAL A 4 0.89 -9.73 -1.05
N GLN A 5 -0.40 -10.01 -1.24
CA GLN A 5 -1.19 -9.39 -2.30
C GLN A 5 -2.22 -8.43 -1.69
N LEU A 6 -2.27 -7.21 -2.22
CA LEU A 6 -3.27 -6.20 -1.91
C LEU A 6 -4.04 -5.80 -3.18
N SER A 7 -5.19 -5.17 -2.99
CA SER A 7 -5.99 -4.52 -4.03
C SER A 7 -6.80 -3.39 -3.42
N ASP A 8 -7.39 -2.54 -4.25
CA ASP A 8 -8.49 -1.63 -3.88
C ASP A 8 -8.14 -0.69 -2.70
N ILE A 9 -6.97 -0.05 -2.77
CA ILE A 9 -6.52 0.90 -1.75
C ILE A 9 -7.42 2.14 -1.74
N HIS A 10 -7.87 2.60 -2.91
CA HIS A 10 -8.78 3.74 -3.09
C HIS A 10 -8.34 4.99 -2.31
N VAL A 11 -7.08 5.42 -2.49
CA VAL A 11 -6.60 6.69 -1.91
C VAL A 11 -7.42 7.85 -2.48
N GLY A 12 -8.13 8.57 -1.61
CA GLY A 12 -9.05 9.64 -1.98
C GLY A 12 -9.93 10.11 -0.83
N SER A 13 -11.14 10.57 -1.14
CA SER A 13 -12.05 11.26 -0.20
C SER A 13 -12.47 10.46 1.04
N GLN A 14 -12.55 9.13 0.95
CA GLN A 14 -12.95 8.24 2.05
C GLN A 14 -11.79 7.41 2.64
N PHE A 15 -10.56 7.67 2.19
CA PHE A 15 -9.41 6.89 2.56
C PHE A 15 -9.04 7.05 4.04
N ARG A 16 -8.95 5.94 4.76
CA ARG A 16 -8.61 5.90 6.19
C ARG A 16 -7.12 5.63 6.38
N GLU A 17 -6.34 6.70 6.43
CA GLU A 17 -4.88 6.62 6.51
C GLU A 17 -4.39 5.82 7.73
N GLU A 18 -4.99 6.00 8.90
CA GLU A 18 -4.65 5.23 10.11
C GLU A 18 -4.92 3.73 9.95
N THR A 19 -5.93 3.35 9.15
CA THR A 19 -6.21 1.94 8.88
C THR A 19 -5.17 1.35 7.94
N PHE A 20 -4.82 2.08 6.88
CA PHE A 20 -3.79 1.64 5.95
C PHE A 20 -2.40 1.60 6.61
N GLN A 21 -2.12 2.48 7.57
CA GLN A 21 -0.89 2.42 8.35
C GLN A 21 -0.76 1.10 9.13
N LYS A 22 -1.85 0.63 9.75
CA LYS A 22 -1.85 -0.68 10.43
C LYS A 22 -1.60 -1.84 9.47
N VAL A 23 -2.13 -1.74 8.24
CA VAL A 23 -1.86 -2.72 7.17
C VAL A 23 -0.36 -2.72 6.82
N ILE A 24 0.25 -1.55 6.66
CA ILE A 24 1.70 -1.43 6.42
C ILE A 24 2.49 -2.08 7.57
N ASP A 25 2.13 -1.78 8.82
CA ASP A 25 2.82 -2.31 10.01
C ASP A 25 2.70 -3.85 10.08
N GLU A 26 1.53 -4.40 9.77
CA GLU A 26 1.29 -5.85 9.70
C GLU A 26 2.12 -6.50 8.60
N ILE A 27 2.11 -5.93 7.39
CA ILE A 27 2.90 -6.43 6.26
C ILE A 27 4.39 -6.44 6.59
N ASN A 28 4.90 -5.34 7.13
CA ASN A 28 6.32 -5.23 7.50
C ASN A 28 6.70 -6.27 8.58
N SER A 29 5.78 -6.63 9.48
CA SER A 29 6.02 -7.67 10.49
C SER A 29 6.17 -9.07 9.90
N LEU A 30 5.55 -9.35 8.74
CA LEU A 30 5.64 -10.62 8.03
C LEU A 30 6.99 -10.80 7.31
N LYS A 31 7.70 -9.71 7.01
CA LYS A 31 8.94 -9.70 6.22
C LYS A 31 8.80 -10.47 4.88
N PRO A 32 7.83 -10.10 4.02
CA PRO A 32 7.61 -10.81 2.77
C PRO A 32 8.75 -10.61 1.77
N ASP A 33 8.91 -11.57 0.85
CA ASP A 33 9.85 -11.46 -0.27
C ASP A 33 9.33 -10.50 -1.36
N ALA A 34 8.01 -10.29 -1.43
CA ALA A 34 7.38 -9.36 -2.36
C ALA A 34 6.01 -8.88 -1.87
N VAL A 35 5.63 -7.66 -2.26
CA VAL A 35 4.26 -7.15 -2.16
C VAL A 35 3.75 -6.76 -3.55
N VAL A 36 2.55 -7.23 -3.89
CA VAL A 36 1.90 -6.94 -5.17
C VAL A 36 0.57 -6.25 -4.92
N ILE A 37 0.36 -5.10 -5.55
CA ILE A 37 -0.90 -4.35 -5.47
C ILE A 37 -1.56 -4.39 -6.84
N THR A 38 -2.75 -4.97 -6.91
CA THR A 38 -3.34 -5.45 -8.18
C THR A 38 -4.29 -4.46 -8.87
N GLY A 39 -4.46 -3.25 -8.34
CA GLY A 39 -5.29 -2.23 -8.96
C GLY A 39 -5.84 -1.23 -7.97
N ASP A 40 -6.64 -0.29 -8.47
CA ASP A 40 -7.46 0.64 -7.69
C ASP A 40 -6.68 1.34 -6.56
N LEU A 41 -5.53 1.89 -6.94
CA LEU A 41 -4.65 2.64 -6.02
C LEU A 41 -5.30 3.93 -5.51
N THR A 42 -6.11 4.58 -6.34
CA THR A 42 -6.70 5.90 -6.10
C THR A 42 -8.18 5.85 -6.42
N ASN A 43 -9.00 6.60 -5.67
CA ASN A 43 -10.45 6.60 -5.86
C ASN A 43 -10.90 7.49 -7.03
N GLU A 44 -10.22 8.61 -7.28
CA GLU A 44 -10.59 9.57 -8.35
C GLU A 44 -9.53 9.70 -9.46
N GLY A 45 -8.40 8.99 -9.37
CA GLY A 45 -7.35 9.02 -10.40
C GLY A 45 -6.56 10.34 -10.46
N LEU A 46 -6.61 11.15 -9.41
CA LEU A 46 -5.93 12.45 -9.35
C LEU A 46 -4.44 12.31 -9.05
N ILE A 47 -3.62 13.19 -9.62
CA ILE A 47 -2.15 13.19 -9.41
C ILE A 47 -1.80 13.24 -7.93
N GLU A 48 -2.46 14.10 -7.16
CA GLU A 48 -2.24 14.23 -5.71
C GLU A 48 -2.52 12.93 -4.94
N GLN A 49 -3.47 12.12 -5.41
CA GLN A 49 -3.81 10.83 -4.81
C GLN A 49 -2.76 9.79 -5.14
N TYR A 50 -2.24 9.78 -6.36
CA TYR A 50 -1.12 8.93 -6.73
C TYR A 50 0.14 9.28 -5.94
N GLU A 51 0.44 10.56 -5.77
CA GLU A 51 1.59 10.99 -4.94
C GLU A 51 1.41 10.60 -3.47
N LYS A 52 0.21 10.76 -2.91
CA LYS A 52 -0.10 10.29 -1.56
C LYS A 52 0.01 8.77 -1.45
N CYS A 53 -0.57 8.03 -2.40
CA CYS A 53 -0.50 6.57 -2.46
C CYS A 53 0.96 6.10 -2.50
N LYS A 54 1.77 6.68 -3.39
CA LYS A 54 3.21 6.43 -3.51
C LYS A 54 3.95 6.65 -2.20
N LYS A 55 3.66 7.75 -1.49
CA LYS A 55 4.27 8.03 -0.18
C LYS A 55 3.90 6.96 0.86
N LEU A 56 2.65 6.50 0.89
CA LEU A 56 2.20 5.47 1.81
C LEU A 56 2.83 4.10 1.49
N ILE A 57 2.72 3.62 0.26
CA ILE A 57 3.25 2.32 -0.15
C ILE A 57 4.78 2.24 -0.05
N SER A 58 5.49 3.38 -0.14
CA SER A 58 6.95 3.42 0.04
C SER A 58 7.42 3.08 1.46
N GLN A 59 6.51 3.03 2.43
CA GLN A 59 6.79 2.59 3.80
C GLN A 59 6.76 1.07 3.97
N ILE A 60 6.29 0.33 2.96
CA ILE A 60 6.32 -1.13 2.95
C ILE A 60 7.77 -1.58 2.75
N ASP A 61 8.31 -2.29 3.72
CA ASP A 61 9.66 -2.82 3.71
C ASP A 61 9.64 -4.25 3.17
N VAL A 62 10.30 -4.44 2.03
CA VAL A 62 10.47 -5.73 1.38
C VAL A 62 11.96 -5.98 1.29
N GLU A 63 12.41 -7.13 1.79
CA GLU A 63 13.83 -7.48 1.72
C GLU A 63 14.29 -7.48 0.25
N LYS A 64 15.14 -6.51 -0.10
CA LYS A 64 15.80 -6.48 -1.39
C LYS A 64 16.90 -7.54 -1.36
N LYS A 65 16.64 -8.69 -1.98
CA LYS A 65 17.68 -9.70 -2.25
C LYS A 65 18.67 -9.24 -3.31
#